data_AF-A0A8B4TP63-F1
#
_entry.id   AF-A0A8B4TP63-F1
#
_cell.length_a   1.000
_cell.length_b   1.000
_cell.length_c   1.000
_cell.angle_alpha   90.00
_cell.angle_beta   90.00
_cell.angle_gamma   90.00
#
_symmetry.space_group_name_H-M   'P 1'
#
loop_
_entity.id
_entity.type
_entity.pdbx_description
1 polymer ?
#
loop_
_entity_poly.entity_id
_entity_poly.type
_entity_poly.pdbx_seq_one_letter_code
_entity_poly.pdbx_strand_id
1 'polypeptide(L)' 'MKTYDRNRNAIATGSMVMIAGNGGTGVIKAIHGEGKTAEQLRRADCVEIDGREGRFCPIDLIRLGMH' A
#
# COMPACT_ATOMS: atom_id res chain seq x y z
N MET A 1 0.22 7.52 -8.24
CA MET A 1 0.45 6.14 -8.72
C MET A 1 -0.61 5.23 -8.14
N LYS A 2 -0.99 4.15 -8.84
CA LYS A 2 -1.86 3.09 -8.30
C LYS A 2 -1.09 1.77 -8.23
N THR A 3 -1.39 0.95 -7.24
CA THR A 3 -0.94 -0.44 -7.14
C THR A 3 -2.10 -1.29 -6.63
N TYR A 4 -1.86 -2.54 -6.25
CA TYR A 4 -2.89 -3.43 -5.75
C TYR A 4 -2.50 -4.08 -4.44
N ASP A 5 -3.47 -4.14 -3.54
CA ASP A 5 -3.34 -4.76 -2.24
C ASP A 5 -3.21 -6.31 -2.34
N ARG A 6 -3.21 -6.99 -1.20
CA ARG A 6 -3.21 -8.45 -1.09
C ARG A 6 -4.32 -9.13 -1.91
N ASN A 7 -5.52 -8.56 -1.88
CA ASN A 7 -6.74 -9.08 -2.49
C ASN A 7 -6.93 -8.58 -3.93
N ARG A 8 -5.89 -7.95 -4.52
CA ARG A 8 -5.92 -7.31 -5.84
C ARG A 8 -6.92 -6.15 -5.95
N ASN A 9 -7.29 -5.54 -4.83
CA ASN A 9 -8.00 -4.27 -4.86
C ASN A 9 -7.05 -3.15 -5.22
N ALA A 10 -7.49 -2.25 -6.11
CA ALA A 10 -6.72 -1.06 -6.42
C ALA A 10 -6.58 -0.16 -5.18
N ILE A 11 -5.35 0.27 -4.91
CA ILE A 11 -5.00 1.22 -3.86
C ILE A 11 -4.15 2.35 -4.45
N ALA A 12 -4.35 3.55 -3.89
CA ALA A 12 -3.66 4.76 -4.26
C ALA A 12 -3.45 5.63 -3.01
N THR A 13 -2.71 6.72 -3.15
CA THR A 13 -2.64 7.77 -2.13
C THR A 13 -4.05 8.18 -1.67
N GLY A 14 -4.27 8.29 -0.36
CA GLY A 14 -5.58 8.53 0.25
C GLY A 14 -6.39 7.26 0.56
N SER A 15 -5.98 6.07 0.08
CA SER A 15 -6.68 4.83 0.45
C SER A 15 -6.44 4.49 1.93
N MET A 16 -7.50 4.12 2.64
CA MET A 16 -7.40 3.55 3.99
C MET A 16 -7.04 2.07 3.88
N VAL A 17 -5.99 1.64 4.57
CA VAL A 17 -5.47 0.27 4.51
C VAL A 17 -5.17 -0.29 5.89
N MET A 18 -5.13 -1.61 5.99
CA MET A 18 -4.64 -2.37 7.12
C MET A 18 -3.41 -3.19 6.72
N ILE A 19 -2.39 -3.21 7.58
CA ILE A 19 -1.19 -4.04 7.47
C ILE A 19 -1.54 -5.44 7.99
N ALA A 20 -1.51 -6.43 7.10
CA ALA A 20 -1.97 -7.78 7.40
C ALA A 20 -1.14 -8.49 8.49
N GLY A 21 0.15 -8.15 8.63
CA GLY A 21 1.04 -8.81 9.59
C GLY A 21 0.83 -8.41 11.05
N ASN A 22 0.30 -7.21 11.32
CA ASN A 22 0.16 -6.69 12.68
C ASN A 22 -1.19 -6.00 12.97
N GLY A 23 -2.11 -5.98 12.00
CA GLY A 23 -3.44 -5.35 12.12
C GLY A 23 -3.41 -3.82 12.14
N GLY A 24 -2.25 -3.20 11.95
CA GLY A 24 -2.11 -1.75 11.98
C GLY A 24 -2.81 -1.07 10.81
N THR A 25 -3.64 -0.06 11.08
CA THR A 25 -4.31 0.73 10.06
C THR A 25 -3.63 2.07 9.81
N GLY A 26 -3.94 2.67 8.66
CA GLY A 26 -3.57 4.04 8.30
C GLY A 26 -3.94 4.40 6.86
N VAL A 27 -3.71 5.66 6.48
CA VAL A 27 -3.96 6.17 5.13
C VAL A 27 -2.67 6.17 4.32
N ILE A 28 -2.73 5.73 3.07
CA ILE A 28 -1.57 5.77 2.18
C ILE A 28 -1.18 7.23 1.90
N LYS A 29 0.04 7.61 2.30
CA LYS A 29 0.62 8.94 2.07
C LYS A 29 1.32 9.05 0.71
N ALA A 30 2.09 8.03 0.35
CA ALA A 30 2.85 7.99 -0.89
C ALA A 30 3.04 6.56 -1.39
N ILE A 31 3.24 6.40 -2.70
CA ILE A 31 3.61 5.13 -3.34
C ILE A 31 4.80 5.41 -4.25
N HIS A 32 5.93 4.79 -3.94
CA HIS A 32 7.21 4.95 -4.64
C HIS A 32 7.41 3.80 -5.61
N GLY A 33 7.77 4.06 -6.86
CA GLY A 33 7.76 2.97 -7.84
C GLY A 33 8.24 3.31 -9.22
N GLU A 34 8.96 4.41 -9.39
CA GLU A 34 9.45 4.83 -10.70
C GLU A 34 10.28 3.69 -11.34
N GLY A 35 10.02 3.45 -12.63
CA GLY A 35 10.66 2.38 -13.41
C GLY A 35 10.22 0.94 -13.08
N LYS A 36 9.29 0.71 -12.15
CA LYS A 36 8.78 -0.64 -11.81
C LYS A 36 7.51 -0.99 -12.59
N THR A 37 7.40 -2.25 -12.99
CA THR A 37 6.13 -2.80 -13.49
C THR A 37 5.11 -2.93 -12.36
N ALA A 38 3.83 -3.14 -12.69
CA ALA A 38 2.79 -3.33 -11.70
C ALA A 38 3.04 -4.55 -10.79
N GLU A 39 3.56 -5.67 -11.33
CA GLU A 39 3.92 -6.84 -10.52
C GLU A 39 5.11 -6.59 -9.61
N GLN A 40 6.14 -5.89 -10.09
CA GLN A 40 7.30 -5.52 -9.28
C GLN A 40 6.92 -4.58 -8.14
N LEU A 41 6.07 -3.59 -8.43
CA LEU A 41 5.58 -2.65 -7.44
C LEU A 41 4.77 -3.35 -6.34
N ARG A 42 3.93 -4.32 -6.69
CA ARG A 42 3.15 -5.11 -5.72
C ARG A 42 4.01 -5.85 -4.69
N ARG A 43 5.25 -6.18 -5.04
CA ARG A 43 6.16 -7.00 -4.22
C ARG A 43 7.31 -6.21 -3.62
N ALA A 44 7.29 -4.88 -3.72
CA ALA A 44 8.35 -4.02 -3.20
C ALA A 44 7.86 -3.21 -2.00
N ASP A 45 8.75 -2.95 -1.05
CA ASP A 45 8.50 -2.03 0.07
C ASP A 45 8.45 -0.59 -0.44
N CYS A 46 7.23 -0.13 -0.73
CA CYS A 46 7.04 1.00 -1.61
C CYS A 46 5.90 1.93 -1.19
N VAL A 47 5.09 1.54 -0.21
CA VAL A 47 3.94 2.30 0.27
C VAL A 47 4.28 2.95 1.60
N GLU A 48 4.15 4.27 1.70
CA GLU A 48 4.22 4.99 2.98
C GLU A 48 2.80 5.17 3.53
N ILE A 49 2.63 4.88 4.81
CA ILE A 49 1.35 4.97 5.51
C ILE A 49 1.47 6.02 6.60
N ASP A 50 0.50 6.93 6.68
CA ASP A 50 0.48 7.98 7.68
C ASP A 50 0.44 7.41 9.11
N GLY A 51 1.25 7.98 10.00
CA GLY A 51 1.43 7.50 11.37
C GLY A 51 2.18 6.15 11.51
N ARG A 52 2.81 5.64 10.44
CA ARG A 52 3.63 4.42 10.46
C ARG A 52 5.03 4.69 9.92
N GLU A 53 6.04 4.20 10.62
CA GLU A 53 7.42 4.29 10.15
C GLU A 53 7.72 3.20 9.10
N GLY A 54 8.52 3.57 8.10
CA GLY A 54 8.96 2.66 7.05
C GLY A 54 8.05 2.63 5.83
N ARG A 55 8.36 1.67 4.94
CA ARG A 55 7.59 1.40 3.72
C ARG A 55 7.05 -0.01 3.79
N PHE A 56 5.86 -0.18 3.22
CA PHE A 56 5.14 -1.44 3.25
C PHE A 56 4.98 -1.97 1.84
N CYS A 57 5.03 -3.30 1.74
CA CYS A 57 4.78 -4.02 0.51
C CYS A 57 3.27 -4.05 0.23
N PRO A 58 2.79 -3.71 -1.00
CA PRO A 58 1.36 -3.72 -1.29
C PRO A 58 0.66 -5.06 -1.02
N ILE A 59 1.34 -6.21 -1.21
CA ILE A 59 0.76 -7.53 -0.90
C ILE A 59 0.54 -7.77 0.60
N ASP A 60 1.13 -6.96 1.46
CA ASP A 60 0.91 -7.01 2.91
C ASP A 60 -0.18 -6.05 3.37
N LEU A 61 -0.82 -5.34 2.44
CA LEU A 61 -1.89 -4.39 2.72
C LEU A 61 -3.26 -4.96 2.34
N ILE A 62 -4.29 -4.55 3.06
CA ILE A 62 -5.69 -4.84 2.78
C ILE A 62 -6.44 -3.51 2.73
N ARG A 63 -7.10 -3.22 1.61
CA ARG A 63 -7.91 -2.01 1.45
C ARG A 63 -9.15 -2.07 2.34
N LEU A 64 -9.37 -1.03 3.14
CA LEU A 64 -10.55 -0.86 3.99
C LEU A 64 -11.56 0.14 3.40
N GLY A 65 -11.12 1.03 2.51
CA GLY A 65 -11.97 2.03 1.85
C GLY A 65 -11.17 3.06 1.08
N MET A 66 -11.85 3.92 0.32
CA MET A 66 -11.28 5.14 -0.25
C MET A 66 -11.83 6.33 0.55
N HIS A 67 -10.96 7.28 0.90
CA HIS A 67 -11.40 8.61 1.32
C HIS A 67 -11.85 9.40 0.10
#